data_AF-A0A949J4I6-F1
#
_entry.id   AF-A0A949J4I6-F1
#
_cell.length_a   1.000
_cell.length_b   1.000
_cell.length_c   1.000
_cell.angle_alpha   90.00
_cell.angle_beta   90.00
_cell.angle_gamma   90.00
#
_symmetry.space_group_name_H-M   'P 1'
#
loop_
_entity.id
_entity.type
_entity.pdbx_description
1 polymer ?
#
loop_
_entity_poly.entity_id
_entity_poly.type
_entity_poly.pdbx_seq_one_letter_code
_entity_poly.pdbx_strand_id
1 'polypeptide(L)'
;MLRAYERGLRISIRDEIDDDVLLSALRTELRGEPLAPAALRHRRATAETLINVRLRVPGEGRVYVNTGEGFYDHMLTQLAFHGGLDLRLEGVGDLETGEHHTVEDTMRAFGEALDAALGERKGLARYGEARVPMDEAIAHAVVDLSGRATATLDIAPDPGMAAHAFESLAQTARITLHVTASGENAHHVAEAAFKAVGRAMHQALVREGSLVRSTKGTL
;
A
#
# COMPACT_ATOMS: atom_id res chain seq x y z
N MET A 1 19.53 -18.01 -0.87
CA MET A 1 20.59 -19.05 -0.77
C MET A 1 21.64 -18.77 -1.83
N LEU A 2 22.92 -18.72 -1.47
CA LEU A 2 24.03 -18.56 -2.41
C LEU A 2 24.81 -19.88 -2.47
N ARG A 3 25.06 -20.39 -3.68
CA ARG A 3 25.87 -21.58 -3.88
C ARG A 3 26.84 -21.35 -5.04
N ALA A 4 28.12 -21.63 -4.79
CA ALA A 4 29.16 -21.55 -5.80
C ALA A 4 29.37 -22.91 -6.48
N TYR A 5 29.64 -22.86 -7.77
CA TYR A 5 30.00 -23.99 -8.63
C TYR A 5 31.23 -23.61 -9.45
N GLU A 6 31.92 -24.59 -10.03
CA GLU A 6 33.16 -24.41 -10.78
C GLU A 6 33.04 -23.37 -11.92
N ARG A 7 31.86 -23.24 -12.53
CA ARG A 7 31.61 -22.29 -13.64
C ARG A 7 30.52 -21.27 -13.37
N GLY A 8 30.17 -21.03 -12.10
CA GLY A 8 29.18 -19.98 -11.81
C GLY A 8 28.63 -19.96 -10.39
N LEU A 9 27.72 -19.02 -10.18
CA LEU A 9 27.00 -18.83 -8.92
C LEU A 9 25.52 -19.12 -9.14
N ARG A 10 24.91 -19.88 -8.24
CA ARG A 10 23.45 -19.93 -8.10
C ARG A 10 23.05 -19.04 -6.94
N ILE A 11 22.27 -18.01 -7.24
CA ILE A 11 21.59 -17.19 -6.25
C ILE A 11 20.12 -17.58 -6.28
N SER A 12 19.54 -17.88 -5.13
CA SER A 12 18.11 -18.11 -4.99
C SER A 12 17.53 -17.04 -4.10
N ILE A 13 16.79 -16.14 -4.71
CA ILE A 13 15.98 -15.10 -4.08
C ILE A 13 14.56 -15.62 -4.00
N ARG A 14 13.90 -15.38 -2.87
CA ARG A 14 12.56 -15.93 -2.56
C ARG A 14 11.43 -14.94 -2.81
N ASP A 15 11.76 -13.71 -3.19
CA ASP A 15 10.83 -12.61 -3.34
C ASP A 15 11.19 -11.82 -4.61
N GLU A 16 10.21 -11.53 -5.45
CA GLU A 16 10.40 -10.84 -6.74
C GLU A 16 10.93 -9.42 -6.53
N ILE A 17 10.49 -8.74 -5.46
CA ILE A 17 10.98 -7.40 -5.11
C ILE A 17 12.48 -7.42 -4.79
N ASP A 18 12.96 -8.48 -4.12
CA ASP A 18 14.39 -8.66 -3.85
C ASP A 18 15.16 -9.09 -5.11
N ASP A 19 14.51 -9.79 -6.04
CA ASP A 19 15.13 -10.23 -7.30
C ASP A 19 15.46 -9.03 -8.19
N ASP A 20 14.57 -8.04 -8.24
CA ASP A 20 14.82 -6.76 -8.91
C ASP A 20 16.09 -6.07 -8.39
N VAL A 21 16.36 -6.13 -7.08
CA VAL A 21 17.56 -5.54 -6.48
C VAL A 21 18.81 -6.24 -6.99
N LEU A 22 18.80 -7.58 -7.02
CA LEU A 22 19.93 -8.35 -7.54
C LEU A 22 20.14 -8.10 -9.03
N LEU A 23 19.06 -8.19 -9.83
CA LEU A 23 19.12 -8.00 -11.27
C LEU A 23 19.61 -6.59 -11.60
N SER A 24 19.13 -5.58 -10.87
CA SER A 24 19.61 -4.21 -11.03
C SER A 24 21.10 -4.08 -10.70
N ALA A 25 21.56 -4.65 -9.58
CA ALA A 25 22.97 -4.59 -9.21
C ALA A 25 23.87 -5.27 -10.25
N LEU A 26 23.44 -6.42 -10.79
CA LEU A 26 24.15 -7.12 -11.87
C LEU A 26 24.17 -6.31 -13.16
N ARG A 27 23.08 -5.66 -13.55
CA ARG A 27 23.05 -4.77 -14.72
C ARG A 27 23.95 -3.56 -14.54
N THR A 28 23.97 -2.97 -13.35
CA THR A 28 24.90 -1.89 -13.03
C THR A 28 26.35 -2.31 -13.20
N GLU A 29 26.73 -3.44 -12.61
CA GLU A 29 28.13 -3.90 -12.67
C GLU A 29 28.54 -4.36 -14.08
N LEU A 30 27.66 -5.09 -14.78
CA LEU A 30 27.99 -5.69 -16.08
C LEU A 30 27.81 -4.72 -17.26
N ARG A 31 26.92 -3.72 -17.13
CA ARG A 31 26.48 -2.88 -18.24
C ARG A 31 26.56 -1.38 -17.95
N GLY A 32 26.93 -0.98 -16.73
CA GLY A 32 26.96 0.44 -16.32
C GLY A 32 25.57 1.08 -16.23
N GLU A 33 24.50 0.28 -16.17
CA GLU A 33 23.12 0.79 -16.03
C GLU A 33 22.92 1.39 -14.63
N PRO A 34 22.18 2.50 -14.48
CA PRO A 34 21.90 3.06 -13.17
C PRO A 34 21.11 2.07 -12.30
N LEU A 35 21.44 2.03 -11.01
CA LEU A 35 20.72 1.17 -10.06
C LEU A 35 19.26 1.63 -9.96
N ALA A 36 18.33 0.69 -10.12
CA ALA A 36 16.94 0.92 -9.85
C ALA A 36 16.76 1.32 -8.37
N PRO A 37 15.83 2.23 -8.05
CA PRO A 37 15.53 2.57 -6.66
C PRO A 37 15.20 1.30 -5.87
N ALA A 38 15.73 1.15 -4.66
CA ALA A 38 15.35 0.04 -3.81
C ALA A 38 13.88 0.21 -3.34
N ALA A 39 13.18 -0.90 -3.15
CA ALA A 39 11.91 -0.87 -2.45
C ALA A 39 12.13 -0.41 -0.99
N LEU A 40 11.22 0.42 -0.49
CA LEU A 40 11.22 0.82 0.91
C LEU A 40 10.95 -0.41 1.79
N ARG A 41 11.70 -0.53 2.88
CA ARG A 41 11.45 -1.52 3.93
C ARG A 41 11.00 -0.82 5.19
N HIS A 42 9.94 -1.33 5.79
CA HIS A 42 9.42 -0.83 7.06
C HIS A 42 9.05 -2.00 7.98
N ARG A 43 9.22 -1.81 9.28
CA ARG A 43 8.87 -2.81 10.30
C ARG A 43 8.20 -2.13 11.47
N ARG A 44 7.02 -2.61 11.82
CA ARG A 44 6.27 -2.19 13.00
C ARG A 44 6.11 -3.39 13.94
N ALA A 45 6.42 -3.20 15.21
CA ALA A 45 6.34 -4.27 16.21
C ALA A 45 5.81 -3.71 17.54
N THR A 46 4.79 -4.37 18.08
CA THR A 46 4.19 -4.10 19.39
C THR A 46 4.19 -5.37 20.22
N ALA A 47 3.51 -5.36 21.36
CA ALA A 47 3.24 -6.58 22.12
C ALA A 47 2.15 -7.45 21.45
N GLU A 48 1.33 -6.87 20.58
CA GLU A 48 0.17 -7.50 19.94
C GLU A 48 0.51 -8.00 18.53
N THR A 49 1.31 -7.22 17.78
CA THR A 49 1.57 -7.51 16.37
C THR A 49 3.02 -7.32 15.95
N LEU A 50 3.39 -8.00 14.86
CA LEU A 50 4.63 -7.79 14.14
C LEU A 50 4.33 -7.75 12.65
N ILE A 51 4.48 -6.57 12.03
CA ILE A 51 4.23 -6.35 10.61
C ILE A 51 5.51 -5.88 9.91
N ASN A 52 5.84 -6.53 8.80
CA ASN A 52 6.95 -6.17 7.91
C ASN A 52 6.39 -5.78 6.54
N VAL A 53 6.87 -4.65 6.02
CA VAL A 53 6.41 -4.09 4.75
C VAL A 53 7.60 -3.89 3.82
N ARG A 54 7.44 -4.33 2.57
CA ARG A 54 8.25 -3.91 1.43
C ARG A 54 7.35 -3.23 0.43
N LEU A 55 7.68 -1.99 0.07
CA LEU A 55 6.83 -1.15 -0.76
C LEU A 55 7.63 -0.46 -1.87
N ARG A 56 7.12 -0.53 -3.10
CA ARG A 56 7.61 0.26 -4.25
C ARG A 56 6.50 1.15 -4.79
N VAL A 57 6.82 2.43 -5.01
CA VAL A 57 5.89 3.44 -5.53
C VAL A 57 6.56 4.29 -6.62
N PRO A 58 6.09 4.25 -7.88
CA PRO A 58 5.11 3.29 -8.42
C PRO A 58 5.71 1.88 -8.48
N GLY A 59 4.85 0.86 -8.46
CA GLY A 59 5.21 -0.52 -8.72
C GLY A 59 4.66 -1.03 -10.06
N GLU A 60 4.72 -2.35 -10.24
CA GLU A 60 4.23 -3.09 -11.40
C GLU A 60 2.96 -3.90 -11.08
N GLY A 61 2.43 -3.79 -9.85
CA GLY A 61 1.23 -4.50 -9.39
C GLY A 61 1.52 -5.86 -8.75
N ARG A 62 2.77 -6.11 -8.32
CA ARG A 62 3.14 -7.34 -7.61
C ARG A 62 2.76 -7.21 -6.14
N VAL A 63 1.70 -7.92 -5.75
CA VAL A 63 1.13 -7.81 -4.41
C VAL A 63 1.08 -9.16 -3.71
N TYR A 64 1.61 -9.19 -2.49
CA TYR A 64 1.53 -10.30 -1.56
C TYR A 64 1.25 -9.75 -0.16
N VAL A 65 0.14 -10.17 0.43
CA VAL A 65 -0.27 -9.79 1.79
C VAL A 65 -0.58 -11.06 2.57
N ASN A 66 0.02 -11.21 3.75
CA ASN A 66 -0.23 -12.34 4.63
C ASN A 66 -0.03 -11.91 6.09
N THR A 67 -1.13 -11.68 6.80
CA THR A 67 -1.14 -11.28 8.21
C THR A 67 -1.76 -12.34 9.12
N GLY A 68 -2.39 -13.35 8.53
CA GLY A 68 -3.25 -14.30 9.20
C GLY A 68 -4.72 -13.89 9.19
N GLU A 69 -5.04 -12.61 8.94
CA GLU A 69 -6.41 -12.11 8.81
C GLU A 69 -6.84 -12.05 7.34
N GLY A 70 -7.31 -13.20 6.83
CA GLY A 70 -7.48 -13.43 5.39
C GLY A 70 -8.44 -12.48 4.67
N PHE A 71 -9.48 -11.97 5.35
CA PHE A 71 -10.41 -11.03 4.73
C PHE A 71 -9.72 -9.69 4.45
N TYR A 72 -8.99 -9.15 5.43
CA TYR A 72 -8.27 -7.88 5.27
C TYR A 72 -6.98 -8.01 4.47
N ASP A 73 -6.36 -9.19 4.43
CA ASP A 73 -5.30 -9.51 3.49
C ASP A 73 -5.79 -9.35 2.04
N HIS A 74 -6.98 -9.87 1.73
CA HIS A 74 -7.62 -9.70 0.42
C HIS A 74 -7.96 -8.23 0.15
N MET A 75 -8.54 -7.52 1.11
CA MET A 75 -8.87 -6.09 0.95
C MET A 75 -7.64 -5.23 0.65
N LEU A 76 -6.55 -5.39 1.41
CA LEU A 76 -5.31 -4.67 1.16
C LEU A 76 -4.67 -5.08 -0.18
N THR A 77 -4.82 -6.35 -0.57
CA THR A 77 -4.39 -6.81 -1.90
C THR A 77 -5.11 -6.05 -3.01
N GLN A 78 -6.42 -5.87 -2.92
CA GLN A 78 -7.20 -5.09 -3.90
C GLN A 78 -6.74 -3.63 -3.96
N LEU A 79 -6.55 -2.99 -2.81
CA LEU A 79 -6.08 -1.60 -2.76
C LEU A 79 -4.71 -1.44 -3.41
N ALA A 80 -3.74 -2.26 -3.03
CA ALA A 80 -2.37 -2.15 -3.54
C ALA A 80 -2.29 -2.47 -5.04
N PHE A 81 -3.02 -3.49 -5.50
CA PHE A 81 -3.05 -3.87 -6.92
C PHE A 81 -3.65 -2.75 -7.77
N HIS A 82 -4.82 -2.23 -7.39
CA HIS A 82 -5.46 -1.12 -8.10
C HIS A 82 -4.75 0.23 -7.91
N GLY A 83 -3.90 0.34 -6.88
CA GLY A 83 -2.99 1.45 -6.63
C GLY A 83 -1.75 1.48 -7.51
N GLY A 84 -1.48 0.41 -8.28
CA GLY A 84 -0.24 0.28 -9.05
C GLY A 84 1.00 0.22 -8.16
N LEU A 85 0.88 -0.45 -7.01
CA LEU A 85 1.97 -0.61 -6.04
C LEU A 85 2.61 -2.01 -6.20
N ASP A 86 3.89 -2.13 -5.86
CA ASP A 86 4.41 -3.44 -5.45
C ASP A 86 4.43 -3.46 -3.93
N LEU A 87 3.71 -4.42 -3.37
CA LEU A 87 3.55 -4.56 -1.92
C LEU A 87 3.85 -5.99 -1.52
N ARG A 88 4.80 -6.17 -0.62
CA ARG A 88 4.92 -7.39 0.16
C ARG A 88 4.74 -7.04 1.63
N LEU A 89 3.62 -7.44 2.21
CA LEU A 89 3.30 -7.25 3.62
C LEU A 89 3.14 -8.61 4.29
N GLU A 90 3.90 -8.82 5.35
CA GLU A 90 3.91 -10.06 6.11
C GLU A 90 3.85 -9.75 7.59
N GLY A 91 2.95 -10.41 8.31
CA GLY A 91 2.86 -10.20 9.73
C GLY A 91 2.16 -11.30 10.49
N VAL A 92 2.20 -11.16 11.80
CA VAL A 92 1.46 -11.96 12.76
C VAL A 92 0.83 -11.01 13.77
N GLY A 93 -0.36 -11.33 14.24
CA GLY A 93 -1.05 -10.63 15.31
C GLY A 93 -1.72 -11.60 16.27
N ASP A 94 -2.28 -11.04 17.34
CA ASP A 94 -2.99 -11.72 18.43
C ASP A 94 -4.44 -12.05 18.06
N LEU A 95 -4.64 -12.79 16.96
CA LEU A 95 -5.97 -13.09 16.40
C LEU A 95 -6.92 -13.81 17.39
N GLU A 96 -6.40 -14.40 18.47
CA GLU A 96 -7.22 -14.94 19.56
C GLU A 96 -8.03 -13.87 20.32
N THR A 97 -7.63 -12.60 20.26
CA THR A 97 -8.35 -11.46 20.84
C THR A 97 -9.30 -10.79 19.84
N GLY A 98 -9.24 -11.22 18.57
CA GLY A 98 -10.01 -10.69 17.44
C GLY A 98 -9.13 -10.05 16.37
N GLU A 99 -9.76 -9.56 15.31
CA GLU A 99 -9.07 -8.98 14.15
C GLU A 99 -8.51 -7.56 14.39
N HIS A 100 -8.95 -6.88 15.46
CA HIS A 100 -8.78 -5.43 15.63
C HIS A 100 -7.32 -4.97 15.52
N HIS A 101 -6.44 -5.47 16.38
CA HIS A 101 -5.04 -5.04 16.42
C HIS A 101 -4.32 -5.42 15.13
N THR A 102 -4.58 -6.62 14.58
CA THR A 102 -3.97 -7.10 13.34
C THR A 102 -4.33 -6.18 12.16
N VAL A 103 -5.60 -5.84 12.00
CA VAL A 103 -6.08 -4.97 10.91
C VAL A 103 -5.55 -3.54 11.08
N GLU A 104 -5.68 -2.96 12.28
CA GLU A 104 -5.15 -1.62 12.57
C GLU A 104 -3.66 -1.55 12.25
N ASP A 105 -2.86 -2.44 12.84
CA ASP A 105 -1.40 -2.36 12.77
C ASP A 105 -0.87 -2.69 11.37
N THR A 106 -1.60 -3.52 10.62
CA THR A 106 -1.34 -3.76 9.19
C THR A 106 -1.50 -2.48 8.38
N MET A 107 -2.62 -1.78 8.55
CA MET A 107 -2.89 -0.54 7.82
C MET A 107 -1.98 0.61 8.27
N ARG A 108 -1.61 0.65 9.55
CA ARG A 108 -0.64 1.60 10.09
C ARG A 108 0.76 1.36 9.54
N ALA A 109 1.24 0.12 9.53
CA ALA A 109 2.54 -0.22 8.97
C ALA A 109 2.58 0.08 7.46
N PHE A 110 1.50 -0.20 6.72
CA PHE A 110 1.38 0.16 5.32
C PHE A 110 1.39 1.68 5.11
N GLY A 111 0.64 2.44 5.92
CA GLY A 111 0.60 3.90 5.83
C GLY A 111 1.92 4.56 6.20
N GLU A 112 2.62 4.09 7.23
CA GLU A 112 3.98 4.53 7.60
C GLU A 112 4.97 4.30 6.45
N ALA A 113 4.91 3.12 5.82
CA ALA A 113 5.72 2.82 4.64
C ALA A 113 5.34 3.74 3.45
N LEU A 114 4.06 4.01 3.25
CA LEU A 114 3.60 4.89 2.19
C LEU A 114 4.11 6.32 2.40
N ASP A 115 3.95 6.93 3.59
CA ASP A 115 4.46 8.27 3.89
C ASP A 115 5.96 8.39 3.63
N ALA A 116 6.73 7.40 4.09
CA ALA A 116 8.17 7.35 3.86
C ALA A 116 8.51 7.23 2.36
N ALA A 117 7.75 6.46 1.58
CA ALA A 117 7.94 6.32 0.13
C ALA A 117 7.58 7.61 -0.64
N LEU A 118 6.64 8.41 -0.13
CA LEU A 118 6.25 9.69 -0.73
C LEU A 118 7.31 10.79 -0.53
N GLY A 119 8.12 10.70 0.53
CA GLY A 119 9.15 11.69 0.86
C GLY A 119 8.57 13.11 0.92
N GLU A 120 9.22 14.06 0.22
CA GLU A 120 8.79 15.46 0.12
C GLU A 120 7.52 15.67 -0.74
N ARG A 121 6.89 14.59 -1.25
CA ARG A 121 5.68 14.63 -2.11
C ARG A 121 5.85 15.47 -3.38
N LYS A 122 7.09 15.66 -3.81
CA LYS A 122 7.46 16.48 -4.96
C LYS A 122 7.18 15.76 -6.27
N GLY A 123 6.57 16.48 -7.20
CA GLY A 123 6.24 15.99 -8.54
C GLY A 123 5.03 15.06 -8.57
N LEU A 124 4.29 14.86 -7.48
CA LEU A 124 3.08 14.04 -7.48
C LEU A 124 1.88 14.85 -8.02
N ALA A 125 0.93 14.17 -8.64
CA ALA A 125 -0.38 14.73 -9.01
C ALA A 125 -1.17 15.21 -7.78
N ARG A 126 -0.84 14.66 -6.60
CA ARG A 126 -1.35 14.99 -5.26
C ARG A 126 -2.79 14.56 -5.01
N TYR A 127 -3.67 14.75 -5.98
CA TYR A 127 -5.09 14.44 -5.86
C TYR A 127 -5.47 13.26 -6.74
N GLY A 128 -6.43 12.47 -6.28
CA GLY A 128 -7.02 11.41 -7.08
C GLY A 128 -8.45 11.12 -6.64
N GLU A 129 -9.25 10.63 -7.58
CA GLU A 129 -10.66 10.34 -7.38
C GLU A 129 -11.06 9.10 -8.18
N ALA A 130 -11.83 8.20 -7.56
CA ALA A 130 -12.36 7.04 -8.26
C ALA A 130 -13.74 6.64 -7.78
N ARG A 131 -14.57 6.16 -8.72
CA ARG A 131 -15.81 5.44 -8.43
C ARG A 131 -15.68 4.02 -8.95
N VAL A 132 -15.96 3.03 -8.12
CA VAL A 132 -15.81 1.62 -8.46
C VAL A 132 -17.03 0.83 -8.02
N PRO A 133 -17.70 0.11 -8.94
CA PRO A 133 -18.74 -0.84 -8.58
C PRO A 133 -18.16 -2.21 -8.22
N MET A 134 -18.91 -2.98 -7.44
CA MET A 134 -18.75 -4.42 -7.25
C MET A 134 -20.16 -5.01 -7.14
N ASP A 135 -20.63 -5.63 -8.22
CA ASP A 135 -22.01 -6.08 -8.38
C ASP A 135 -23.02 -4.98 -7.99
N GLU A 136 -23.82 -5.17 -6.94
CA GLU A 136 -24.81 -4.20 -6.46
C GLU A 136 -24.21 -3.05 -5.64
N ALA A 137 -22.96 -3.19 -5.19
CA ALA A 137 -22.29 -2.17 -4.41
C ALA A 137 -21.58 -1.12 -5.28
N ILE A 138 -21.46 0.09 -4.76
CA ILE A 138 -20.67 1.17 -5.36
C ILE A 138 -19.90 1.92 -4.28
N ALA A 139 -18.64 2.24 -4.58
CA ALA A 139 -17.82 3.09 -3.73
C ALA A 139 -17.26 4.29 -4.49
N HIS A 140 -17.07 5.39 -3.77
CA HIS A 140 -16.40 6.61 -4.21
C HIS A 140 -15.29 6.94 -3.22
N ALA A 141 -14.09 7.18 -3.74
CA ALA A 141 -12.94 7.55 -2.93
C ALA A 141 -12.27 8.81 -3.49
N VAL A 142 -11.85 9.70 -2.60
CA VAL A 142 -11.07 10.90 -2.91
C VAL A 142 -9.85 10.95 -2.00
N VAL A 143 -8.68 11.16 -2.60
CA VAL A 143 -7.38 11.21 -1.92
C VAL A 143 -6.73 12.56 -2.16
N ASP A 144 -6.21 13.18 -1.10
CA ASP A 144 -5.22 14.27 -1.15
C ASP A 144 -3.97 13.84 -0.37
N LEU A 145 -2.83 13.74 -1.06
CA LEU A 145 -1.50 13.46 -0.49
C LEU A 145 -0.96 14.68 0.26
N SER A 146 -1.69 15.05 1.31
CA SER A 146 -1.74 16.41 1.83
C SER A 146 -0.74 16.73 2.93
N GLY A 147 -0.13 15.68 3.51
CA GLY A 147 0.66 15.76 4.74
C GLY A 147 -0.18 15.88 6.02
N ARG A 148 -1.51 15.85 5.91
CA ARG A 148 -2.46 15.96 7.04
C ARG A 148 -3.25 14.67 7.16
N ALA A 149 -3.33 14.13 8.37
CA ALA A 149 -4.07 12.93 8.71
C ALA A 149 -5.55 13.26 8.95
N THR A 150 -6.41 13.01 7.95
CA THR A 150 -7.87 13.20 8.10
C THR A 150 -8.63 12.14 7.30
N ALA A 151 -9.63 11.52 7.89
CA ALA A 151 -10.52 10.59 7.21
C ALA A 151 -12.00 11.02 7.37
N THR A 152 -12.80 10.84 6.34
CA THR A 152 -14.26 10.91 6.39
C THR A 152 -14.83 9.70 5.68
N LEU A 153 -15.48 8.83 6.44
CA LEU A 153 -15.79 7.47 6.02
C LEU A 153 -17.27 7.20 6.24
N ASP A 154 -17.97 6.83 5.17
CA ASP A 154 -19.38 6.41 5.18
C ASP A 154 -19.49 5.11 4.38
N ILE A 155 -19.28 3.99 5.08
CA ILE A 155 -19.21 2.65 4.49
C ILE A 155 -20.33 1.82 5.13
N ALA A 156 -21.34 1.44 4.35
CA ALA A 156 -22.48 0.72 4.87
C ALA A 156 -23.09 -0.27 3.85
N PRO A 157 -23.28 -1.55 4.22
CA PRO A 157 -22.83 -2.18 5.47
C PRO A 157 -21.30 -2.35 5.54
N ASP A 158 -20.69 -2.02 6.69
CA ASP A 158 -19.29 -2.33 6.99
C ASP A 158 -19.19 -3.78 7.50
N PRO A 159 -18.28 -4.62 6.95
CA PRO A 159 -18.07 -5.99 7.43
C PRO A 159 -17.43 -6.06 8.83
N GLY A 160 -16.91 -4.97 9.39
CA GLY A 160 -16.41 -4.90 10.75
C GLY A 160 -15.43 -3.75 10.97
N MET A 161 -14.28 -3.83 10.30
CA MET A 161 -13.14 -2.93 10.48
C MET A 161 -12.79 -2.10 9.23
N ALA A 162 -13.63 -2.05 8.19
CA ALA A 162 -13.26 -1.38 6.93
C ALA A 162 -13.04 0.12 7.12
N ALA A 163 -13.92 0.80 7.87
CA ALA A 163 -13.72 2.20 8.22
C ALA A 163 -12.45 2.40 9.07
N HIS A 164 -12.26 1.60 10.13
CA HIS A 164 -11.07 1.72 10.99
C HIS A 164 -9.75 1.47 10.25
N ALA A 165 -9.75 0.53 9.29
CA ALA A 165 -8.63 0.26 8.41
C ALA A 165 -8.23 1.51 7.59
N PHE A 166 -9.21 2.22 7.02
CA PHE A 166 -8.94 3.45 6.28
C PHE A 166 -8.54 4.62 7.17
N GLU A 167 -9.12 4.74 8.37
CA GLU A 167 -8.71 5.76 9.34
C GLU A 167 -7.25 5.57 9.75
N SER A 168 -6.88 4.32 10.09
CA SER A 168 -5.51 3.90 10.44
C SER A 168 -4.51 4.20 9.32
N LEU A 169 -4.88 3.89 8.07
CA LEU A 169 -4.10 4.23 6.89
C LEU A 169 -3.93 5.74 6.73
N ALA A 170 -5.02 6.50 6.76
CA ALA A 170 -4.99 7.95 6.55
C ALA A 170 -4.15 8.66 7.62
N GLN A 171 -4.22 8.17 8.86
CA GLN A 171 -3.47 8.70 9.98
C GLN A 171 -1.96 8.58 9.77
N THR A 172 -1.51 7.40 9.41
CA THR A 172 -0.08 7.07 9.31
C THR A 172 0.55 7.46 7.98
N ALA A 173 -0.21 7.39 6.88
CA ALA A 173 0.21 7.91 5.58
C ALA A 173 0.22 9.46 5.52
N ARG A 174 -0.38 10.11 6.52
CA ARG A 174 -0.59 11.57 6.59
C ARG A 174 -1.31 12.09 5.34
N ILE A 175 -2.44 11.48 5.03
CA ILE A 175 -3.26 11.84 3.86
C ILE A 175 -4.67 12.24 4.29
N THR A 176 -5.30 13.04 3.44
CA THR A 176 -6.73 13.32 3.54
C THR A 176 -7.47 12.33 2.67
N LEU A 177 -8.36 11.56 3.29
CA LEU A 177 -9.10 10.48 2.65
C LEU A 177 -10.61 10.65 2.87
N HIS A 178 -11.37 10.63 1.79
CA HIS A 178 -12.84 10.54 1.83
C HIS A 178 -13.27 9.26 1.14
N VAL A 179 -14.12 8.47 1.78
CA VAL A 179 -14.67 7.24 1.22
C VAL A 179 -16.16 7.19 1.51
N THR A 180 -16.97 7.00 0.48
CA THR A 180 -18.36 6.57 0.62
C THR A 180 -18.54 5.22 -0.08
N ALA A 181 -19.27 4.29 0.51
CA ALA A 181 -19.55 3.00 -0.10
C ALA A 181 -20.90 2.46 0.38
N SER A 182 -21.73 2.02 -0.56
CA SER A 182 -23.07 1.50 -0.28
C SER A 182 -23.43 0.32 -1.17
N GLY A 183 -24.30 -0.55 -0.67
CA GLY A 183 -24.73 -1.78 -1.33
C GLY A 183 -25.53 -2.68 -0.38
N GLU A 184 -25.79 -3.91 -0.80
CA GLU A 184 -26.52 -4.89 0.01
C GLU A 184 -25.59 -5.86 0.73
N ASN A 185 -24.52 -6.29 0.07
CA ASN A 185 -23.54 -7.22 0.62
C ASN A 185 -22.32 -6.48 1.21
N ALA A 186 -22.00 -6.75 2.48
CA ALA A 186 -20.88 -6.10 3.17
C ALA A 186 -19.50 -6.40 2.56
N HIS A 187 -19.31 -7.59 1.98
CA HIS A 187 -18.09 -7.92 1.23
C HIS A 187 -18.00 -7.03 -0.01
N HIS A 188 -19.06 -6.95 -0.81
CA HIS A 188 -19.06 -6.16 -2.05
C HIS A 188 -18.80 -4.68 -1.76
N VAL A 189 -19.41 -4.14 -0.71
CA VAL A 189 -19.20 -2.77 -0.24
C VAL A 189 -17.74 -2.52 0.15
N ALA A 190 -17.15 -3.38 1.00
CA ALA A 190 -15.76 -3.24 1.39
C ALA A 190 -14.81 -3.39 0.21
N GLU A 191 -15.00 -4.40 -0.64
CA GLU A 191 -14.13 -4.62 -1.79
C GLU A 191 -14.20 -3.46 -2.78
N ALA A 192 -15.40 -2.93 -3.06
CA ALA A 192 -15.56 -1.72 -3.87
C ALA A 192 -14.80 -0.53 -3.26
N ALA A 193 -14.89 -0.34 -1.94
CA ALA A 193 -14.20 0.74 -1.24
C ALA A 193 -12.66 0.63 -1.35
N PHE A 194 -12.09 -0.54 -1.07
CA PHE A 194 -10.63 -0.74 -1.18
C PHE A 194 -10.15 -0.59 -2.63
N LYS A 195 -10.90 -1.06 -3.63
CA LYS A 195 -10.61 -0.82 -5.04
C LYS A 195 -10.68 0.66 -5.41
N ALA A 196 -11.68 1.39 -4.92
CA ALA A 196 -11.83 2.83 -5.16
C ALA A 196 -10.67 3.61 -4.56
N VAL A 197 -10.29 3.33 -3.31
CA VAL A 197 -9.11 3.94 -2.68
C VAL A 197 -7.85 3.62 -3.46
N GLY A 198 -7.64 2.37 -3.87
CA GLY A 198 -6.53 1.97 -4.73
C GLY A 198 -6.46 2.82 -6.01
N ARG A 199 -7.57 2.91 -6.77
CA ARG A 199 -7.60 3.69 -8.01
C ARG A 199 -7.40 5.20 -7.79
N ALA A 200 -7.97 5.76 -6.73
CA ALA A 200 -7.75 7.16 -6.37
C ALA A 200 -6.29 7.42 -5.98
N MET A 201 -5.68 6.51 -5.20
CA MET A 201 -4.25 6.55 -4.89
C MET A 201 -3.40 6.49 -6.16
N HIS A 202 -3.68 5.58 -7.09
CA HIS A 202 -2.93 5.47 -8.35
C HIS A 202 -2.89 6.81 -9.11
N GLN A 203 -4.04 7.51 -9.21
CA GLN A 203 -4.08 8.85 -9.82
C GLN A 203 -3.25 9.87 -9.03
N ALA A 204 -3.39 9.91 -7.71
CA ALA A 204 -2.69 10.87 -6.86
C ALA A 204 -1.15 10.68 -6.87
N LEU A 205 -0.71 9.45 -7.07
CA LEU A 205 0.70 9.03 -7.11
C LEU A 205 1.40 9.29 -8.45
N VAL A 206 0.65 9.60 -9.52
CA VAL A 206 1.24 9.90 -10.84
C VAL A 206 2.27 11.02 -10.69
N ARG A 207 3.47 10.79 -11.23
CA ARG A 207 4.53 11.79 -11.23
C ARG A 207 4.39 12.71 -12.44
N GLU A 208 4.06 13.98 -12.19
CA GLU A 208 3.91 15.04 -13.17
C GLU A 208 4.91 16.18 -12.89
N GLY A 209 6.10 16.07 -13.48
CA GLY A 209 7.16 17.07 -13.34
C GLY A 209 7.83 17.07 -11.97
N SER A 210 8.28 18.23 -11.52
CA SER A 210 9.09 18.39 -10.31
C SER A 210 8.50 19.40 -9.31
N LEU A 211 7.28 19.91 -9.55
CA LEU A 211 6.65 20.89 -8.67
C LEU A 211 6.07 20.22 -7.41
N VAL A 212 6.21 20.87 -6.25
CA VAL A 212 5.37 20.54 -5.09
C VAL A 212 4.01 21.21 -5.31
N ARG A 213 2.94 20.42 -5.46
CA ARG A 213 1.59 20.94 -5.74
C ARG A 213 0.93 21.54 -4.50
N SER A 214 1.54 22.57 -3.93
CA SER A 214 1.09 23.30 -2.74
C SER A 214 1.44 24.78 -2.89
N THR A 215 0.47 25.67 -2.71
CA THR A 215 0.72 27.13 -2.72
C THR A 215 1.58 27.57 -1.53
N LYS A 216 1.68 26.76 -0.48
CA LYS A 216 2.59 26.99 0.66
C LYS A 216 4.05 26.63 0.35
N GLY A 217 4.30 26.01 -0.80
CA GLY A 217 5.64 25.56 -1.23
C GLY A 217 6.15 24.28 -0.55
N THR A 218 5.37 23.68 0.36
CA THR A 218 5.72 22.45 1.09
C THR A 218 4.48 21.63 1.46
N LEU A 219 4.67 20.34 1.80
CA LEU A 219 3.68 19.34 2.22
C LEU A 219 4.26 18.40 3.29
#